data_AF-A0A392V4N4-F1
#
_entry.id   AF-A0A392V4N4-F1
#
_cell.length_a   1.000
_cell.length_b   1.000
_cell.length_c   1.000
_cell.angle_alpha   90.00
_cell.angle_beta   90.00
_cell.angle_gamma   90.00
#
_symmetry.space_group_name_H-M   'P 1'
#
loop_
_entity.id
_entity.type
_entity.pdbx_description
1 polymer ?
#
loop_
_entity_poly.entity_id
_entity_poly.type
_entity_poly.pdbx_seq_one_letter_code
_entity_poly.pdbx_strand_id
1 'polypeptide(L)' 'ALPTTIIGPQYCAPYPLDLTIVKKVMTVSDGNFAVTDVNGKIVFKVKGSLLTLRDRRVLVDAAGKPITTLRRKV' A
#
# COMPACT_ATOMS: atom_id res chain seq x y z
N ALA A 1 -17.74 -4.26 -17.66
CA ALA A 1 -16.61 -5.20 -17.72
C ALA A 1 -16.36 -5.75 -16.33
N LEU A 2 -16.03 -7.03 -16.19
CA LEU A 2 -15.60 -7.57 -14.90
C LEU A 2 -14.19 -7.05 -14.57
N PRO A 3 -13.89 -6.72 -13.30
CA PRO A 3 -12.56 -6.27 -12.92
C PRO A 3 -11.52 -7.36 -13.22
N THR A 4 -10.49 -7.02 -14.00
CA THR A 4 -9.36 -7.93 -14.23
C THR A 4 -8.49 -7.98 -12.98
N THR A 5 -8.25 -9.18 -12.48
CA THR A 5 -7.33 -9.39 -11.35
C THR A 5 -5.88 -9.18 -11.82
N ILE A 6 -5.17 -8.23 -11.21
CA ILE A 6 -3.77 -7.90 -11.57
C ILE A 6 -2.75 -8.50 -10.60
N ILE A 7 -3.02 -8.44 -9.30
CA ILE A 7 -2.09 -8.90 -8.25
C ILE A 7 -2.51 -10.27 -7.70
N GLY A 8 -3.79 -10.43 -7.37
CA GLY A 8 -4.35 -11.67 -6.84
C GLY A 8 -5.79 -11.48 -6.39
N PRO A 9 -6.64 -12.51 -6.50
CA PRO A 9 -8.08 -12.39 -6.22
C PRO A 9 -8.39 -12.05 -4.76
N GLN A 10 -7.48 -12.38 -3.83
CA GLN A 10 -7.60 -12.03 -2.41
C GLN A 10 -7.56 -10.52 -2.12
N TYR A 11 -7.15 -9.70 -3.09
CA TYR A 11 -7.14 -8.24 -2.99
C TYR A 11 -8.30 -7.59 -3.76
N CYS A 12 -9.26 -8.38 -4.24
CA CYS A 12 -10.47 -7.91 -4.89
C CYS A 12 -11.64 -7.95 -3.89
N ALA A 13 -12.14 -6.77 -3.49
CA ALA A 13 -13.35 -6.69 -2.70
C ALA A 13 -14.59 -6.94 -3.60
N PRO A 14 -15.62 -7.65 -3.10
CA PRO A 14 -16.85 -7.89 -3.86
C PRO A 14 -17.77 -6.66 -3.90
N TYR A 15 -17.36 -5.55 -3.29
CA TYR A 15 -18.05 -4.28 -3.22
C TYR A 15 -17.06 -3.12 -3.39
N PRO A 16 -17.52 -1.92 -3.77
CA PRO A 16 -16.69 -0.72 -3.77
C PRO A 16 -16.09 -0.48 -2.38
N LEU A 17 -14.76 -0.30 -2.33
CA LEU A 17 -14.02 -0.06 -1.10
C LEU A 17 -13.30 1.27 -1.20
N ASP A 18 -13.77 2.25 -0.42
CA ASP A 18 -13.14 3.56 -0.32
C ASP A 18 -11.89 3.48 0.55
N LEU A 19 -10.77 3.98 0.03
CA LEU A 19 -9.47 3.92 0.67
C LEU A 19 -8.95 5.32 1.02
N THR A 20 -8.46 5.46 2.24
CA THR A 20 -7.86 6.70 2.76
C THR A 20 -6.37 6.50 3.01
N ILE A 21 -5.56 7.49 2.65
CA ILE A 21 -4.13 7.52 2.97
C ILE A 21 -3.92 8.23 4.30
N VAL A 22 -3.32 7.53 5.26
CA VAL A 22 -2.98 8.07 6.58
C VAL A 22 -1.47 8.17 6.72
N LYS A 23 -0.96 9.40 6.79
CA LYS A 23 0.44 9.69 7.08
C LYS A 23 0.63 9.83 8.58
N LYS A 24 1.55 9.07 9.17
CA LYS A 24 1.88 9.19 10.60
C LYS A 24 2.84 10.36 10.78
N VAL A 25 2.37 11.45 11.40
CA VAL A 25 3.09 12.74 11.50
C VAL A 25 4.39 12.64 12.32
N MET A 26 4.54 11.64 13.20
CA MET A 26 5.71 11.50 14.10
C MET A 26 6.76 10.46 13.66
N THR A 27 6.56 9.72 12.57
CA THR A 27 7.54 8.73 12.09
C THR A 27 7.92 9.00 10.64
N VAL A 28 8.28 10.26 10.35
CA VAL A 28 8.69 10.74 9.01
C VAL A 28 10.01 10.07 8.61
N SER A 29 9.90 8.81 8.22
CA SER A 29 10.84 8.17 7.32
C SER A 29 10.23 8.27 5.93
N ASP A 30 10.95 8.89 5.00
CA ASP A 30 10.52 9.22 3.64
C ASP A 30 9.71 8.10 2.95
N GLY A 31 8.39 8.19 3.02
CA GLY A 31 7.47 7.33 2.27
C GLY A 31 6.76 6.22 3.03
N ASN A 32 6.85 6.14 4.38
CA ASN A 32 6.02 5.23 5.16
C ASN A 32 4.62 5.80 5.43
N PHE A 33 3.57 5.09 5.00
CA PHE A 33 2.18 5.46 5.28
C PHE A 33 1.26 4.24 5.33
N ALA A 34 0.11 4.39 5.98
CA ALA A 34 -0.94 3.39 5.98
C ALA A 34 -2.03 3.77 4.97
N VAL A 35 -2.69 2.74 4.43
CA VAL A 35 -3.92 2.88 3.65
C VAL A 35 -5.01 2.17 4.44
N THR A 36 -6.07 2.89 4.76
CA THR A 36 -7.20 2.39 5.56
C THR A 36 -8.49 2.41 4.78
N ASP A 37 -9.50 1.68 5.24
CA ASP A 37 -10.88 1.92 4.84
C ASP A 37 -11.46 3.16 5.56
N VAL A 38 -12.72 3.47 5.27
CA VAL A 38 -13.47 4.58 5.90
C VAL A 38 -13.70 4.40 7.40
N ASN A 39 -13.58 3.18 7.92
CA ASN A 39 -13.68 2.88 9.35
C ASN A 39 -12.33 2.96 10.06
N GLY A 40 -11.26 3.33 9.35
CA GLY A 40 -9.90 3.41 9.89
C GLY A 40 -9.19 2.05 10.00
N LYS A 41 -9.77 0.96 9.48
CA LYS A 41 -9.10 -0.35 9.46
C LYS A 41 -8.01 -0.36 8.41
N ILE A 42 -6.81 -0.78 8.79
CA ILE A 42 -5.68 -0.87 7.85
C ILE A 42 -5.96 -1.94 6.80
N VAL A 43 -5.90 -1.54 5.54
CA VAL A 43 -5.99 -2.42 4.36
C VAL A 43 -4.59 -2.71 3.83
N PHE A 44 -3.76 -1.67 3.70
CA PHE A 44 -2.37 -1.81 3.26
C PHE A 44 -1.43 -0.92 4.08
N LYS A 45 -0.15 -1.26 4.05
CA LYS A 45 0.95 -0.41 4.49
C LYS A 45 1.90 -0.21 3.33
N VAL A 46 2.36 1.01 3.14
CA VAL A 46 3.46 1.30 2.21
C VAL A 46 4.70 1.52 3.04
N LYS A 47 5.74 0.75 2.72
CA LYS A 47 7.07 0.88 3.31
C LYS A 47 8.00 1.55 2.29
N GLY A 48 8.35 2.80 2.53
CA GLY A 48 9.48 3.49 1.91
C GLY A 48 10.77 3.17 2.65
N SER A 49 11.91 3.42 2.02
CA SER A 49 13.22 3.35 2.67
C SER A 49 13.98 4.63 2.37
N LEU A 50 14.52 5.28 3.40
CA LEU A 50 15.36 6.47 3.28
C LEU A 50 16.58 6.27 2.37
N LEU A 51 17.02 5.02 2.17
CA LEU A 51 18.29 4.69 1.53
C LEU A 51 18.14 3.84 0.27
N THR A 52 16.93 3.68 -0.28
CA THR A 52 16.79 2.87 -1.51
C THR A 52 17.15 3.66 -2.76
N LEU A 53 18.14 3.16 -3.50
CA LEU A 53 18.42 3.56 -4.88
C LEU A 53 17.14 3.44 -5.74
N ARG A 54 16.74 4.54 -6.40
CA ARG A 54 15.60 4.65 -7.34
C ARG A 54 14.19 4.62 -6.72
N ASP A 55 13.99 5.28 -5.58
CA ASP A 55 12.66 5.52 -4.99
C ASP A 55 11.82 4.24 -4.81
N ARG A 56 12.44 3.19 -4.27
CA ARG A 56 11.79 1.88 -4.09
C ARG A 56 10.77 1.94 -2.95
N ARG A 57 9.57 1.41 -3.19
CA ARG A 57 8.50 1.29 -2.18
C ARG A 57 7.94 -0.12 -2.19
N VAL A 58 7.63 -0.67 -1.02
CA VAL A 58 7.00 -1.98 -0.89
C VAL A 58 5.57 -1.80 -0.38
N LEU A 59 4.60 -2.29 -1.14
CA LEU A 59 3.22 -2.42 -0.69
C LEU A 59 3.09 -3.70 0.13
N VAL A 60 2.49 -3.61 1.30
CA VAL A 60 2.36 -4.68 2.29
C VAL A 60 0.90 -4.79 2.70
N ASP A 61 0.39 -6.01 2.86
CA ASP A 61 -0.98 -6.23 3.33
C ASP A 61 -1.15 -5.93 4.84
N ALA A 62 -2.39 -6.02 5.32
CA ALA A 62 -2.72 -5.84 6.73
C ALA A 62 -2.02 -6.85 7.66
N ALA A 63 -1.71 -8.06 7.17
CA ALA A 63 -1.01 -9.11 7.91
C ALA A 63 0.53 -8.93 7.91
N GLY A 64 1.06 -7.93 7.20
CA GLY A 64 2.49 -7.66 7.12
C GLY A 64 3.20 -8.39 5.98
N LYS A 65 2.49 -9.08 5.09
CA LYS A 65 3.05 -9.78 3.93
C LYS A 65 3.32 -8.80 2.77
N PRO A 66 4.52 -8.81 2.17
CA PRO A 66 4.80 -8.01 0.98
C PRO A 66 3.92 -8.46 -0.20
N ILE A 67 3.34 -7.48 -0.89
CA ILE A 67 2.49 -7.68 -2.07
C ILE A 67 3.28 -7.42 -3.34
N THR A 68 3.86 -6.22 -3.46
CA THR A 68 4.62 -5.82 -4.65
C THR A 68 5.62 -4.73 -4.29
N THR A 69 6.59 -4.52 -5.18
CA THR A 69 7.57 -3.44 -5.10
C THR A 69 7.34 -2.48 -6.25
N LEU A 70 7.15 -1.20 -5.93
CA LEU A 70 7.18 -0.11 -6.90
C LEU A 70 8.61 0.46 -6.95
N ARG A 71 9.09 0.74 -8.16
CA ARG A 71 10.43 1.31 -8.40
C ARG A 71 10.32 2.34 -9.50
N ARG A 72 11.00 3.48 -9.34
CA ARG A 72 11.12 4.47 -10.41
C ARG A 72 11.88 3.86 -11.59
N LYS A 73 11.26 3.94 -12.77
CA LYS A 73 11.93 3.59 -14.04
C LYS A 73 12.95 4.68 -14.38
N VAL A 74 14.11 4.26 -14.88
CA VAL A 74 15.16 5.13 -15.42
C VAL A 74 15.16 4.93 -16.93
#